data_AF-A0A928V2D1-F1
#
_entry.id   AF-A0A928V2D1-F1
#
_cell.length_a   1.000
_cell.length_b   1.000
_cell.length_c   1.000
_cell.angle_alpha   90.00
_cell.angle_beta   90.00
_cell.angle_gamma   90.00
#
_symmetry.space_group_name_H-M   'P 1'
#
loop_
_entity.id
_entity.type
_entity.pdbx_description
1 polymer ?
#
loop_
_entity_poly.entity_id
_entity_poly.type
_entity_poly.pdbx_seq_one_letter_code
_entity_poly.pdbx_strand_id
1 'polypeptide(L)'
;MSFGFVYERLGSPISEEFSARFSRMIELISSVVAPKIQTDDSEDLLSSITVFFQDMRDYDMPQLEAEVAFLHLLQNQEESIFDQIEDALLSDSTHIKRDALRALSRLFQLTFDGNSSIPCKAISILEQYIAWCSTSSITSAFSIIPLVLKNYPNLFSGALERRTLNRLTRTLRDTSHDNSASNLNFDESLAIRHRSSGVAMRLWNFYSLQKRSVPPIVESWRHQALSPDEFSEVRNQWVNGEINVFP
;
A
#
# COMPACT_ATOMS: atom_id res chain seq x y z
N MET A 1 -6.79 49.93 -6.43
CA MET A 1 -5.66 49.08 -5.96
C MET A 1 -6.24 48.13 -4.92
N SER A 2 -6.49 46.88 -5.31
CA SER A 2 -7.00 45.83 -4.43
C SER A 2 -5.82 44.93 -4.08
N PHE A 3 -5.47 44.85 -2.80
CA PHE A 3 -4.47 43.91 -2.31
C PHE A 3 -5.14 42.55 -2.16
N GLY A 4 -4.73 41.61 -3.01
CA GLY A 4 -5.08 40.20 -2.89
C GLY A 4 -4.34 39.58 -1.72
N PHE A 5 -5.10 39.00 -0.79
CA PHE A 5 -4.55 38.10 0.22
C PHE A 5 -4.11 36.79 -0.46
N VAL A 6 -2.81 36.60 -0.55
CA VAL A 6 -2.21 35.29 -0.84
C VAL A 6 -2.31 34.49 0.46
N TYR A 7 -3.24 33.54 0.51
CA TYR A 7 -3.23 32.48 1.52
C TYR A 7 -2.07 31.53 1.19
N GLU A 8 -0.90 31.79 1.75
CA GLU A 8 0.17 30.81 1.82
C GLU A 8 -0.26 29.71 2.80
N ARG A 9 -0.65 28.54 2.27
CA ARG A 9 -0.87 27.32 3.05
C ARG A 9 0.49 26.77 3.50
N LEU A 10 1.06 27.33 4.57
CA LEU A 10 1.99 26.60 5.42
C LEU A 10 1.16 25.87 6.48
N GLY A 11 1.06 24.53 6.37
CA GLY A 11 0.50 23.72 7.44
C GLY A 11 1.28 23.95 8.73
N SER A 12 0.60 24.32 9.82
CA SER A 12 1.30 24.51 11.09
C SER A 12 1.75 23.15 11.64
N PRO A 13 2.85 23.10 12.44
CA PRO A 13 3.30 21.87 13.11
C PRO A 13 2.20 21.20 13.94
N ILE A 14 1.24 22.00 14.43
CA ILE A 14 0.07 21.52 15.18
C ILE A 14 -0.84 20.70 14.26
N SER A 15 -1.14 21.18 13.05
CA SER A 15 -1.99 20.45 12.09
C SER A 15 -1.38 19.09 11.72
N GLU A 16 -0.06 19.06 11.51
CA GLU A 16 0.68 17.82 11.22
C GLU A 16 0.64 16.85 12.42
N GLU A 17 0.86 17.36 13.64
CA GLU A 17 0.79 16.54 14.86
C GLU A 17 -0.61 15.97 15.08
N PHE A 18 -1.66 16.78 14.90
CA PHE A 18 -3.05 16.32 15.02
C PHE A 18 -3.39 15.26 13.97
N SER A 19 -2.98 15.46 12.71
CA SER A 19 -3.15 14.47 11.64
C SER A 19 -2.41 13.15 11.96
N ALA A 20 -1.20 13.24 12.54
CA ALA A 20 -0.44 12.07 12.96
C ALA A 20 -1.11 11.32 14.11
N ARG A 21 -1.60 12.03 15.13
CA ARG A 21 -2.35 11.44 16.26
C ARG A 21 -3.63 10.77 15.79
N PHE A 22 -4.35 11.42 14.88
CA PHE A 22 -5.58 10.87 14.32
C PHE A 22 -5.29 9.61 13.49
N SER A 23 -4.27 9.64 12.63
CA SER A 23 -3.81 8.45 11.90
C SER A 23 -3.47 7.28 12.85
N ARG A 24 -2.87 7.58 14.01
CA ARG A 24 -2.56 6.55 15.02
C ARG A 24 -3.81 5.98 15.67
N MET A 25 -4.85 6.80 15.85
CA MET A 25 -6.14 6.33 16.34
C MET A 25 -6.78 5.35 15.36
N ILE A 26 -6.74 5.63 14.06
CA ILE A 26 -7.26 4.72 13.02
C ILE A 26 -6.53 3.39 13.03
N GLU A 27 -5.20 3.43 13.16
CA GLU A 27 -4.39 2.21 13.30
C GLU A 27 -4.78 1.40 14.56
N LEU A 28 -5.04 2.07 15.69
CA LEU A 28 -5.49 1.39 16.91
C LEU A 28 -6.88 0.77 16.74
N ILE A 29 -7.80 1.49 16.10
CA ILE A 29 -9.15 1.00 15.80
C ILE A 29 -9.05 -0.22 14.88
N SER A 30 -8.27 -0.13 13.79
CA SER A 30 -8.14 -1.18 12.79
C SER A 30 -7.44 -2.43 13.34
N SER A 31 -6.39 -2.27 14.15
CA SER A 31 -5.51 -3.36 14.58
C SER A 31 -5.82 -3.95 15.96
N VAL A 32 -6.45 -3.18 16.86
CA VAL A 32 -6.70 -3.60 18.26
C VAL A 32 -8.18 -3.74 18.55
N VAL A 33 -9.01 -2.79 18.11
CA VAL A 33 -10.43 -2.75 18.45
C VAL A 33 -11.22 -3.68 17.56
N ALA A 34 -11.15 -3.50 16.23
CA ALA A 34 -11.93 -4.27 15.26
C ALA A 34 -11.82 -5.80 15.45
N PRO A 35 -10.61 -6.38 15.65
CA PRO A 35 -10.46 -7.83 15.82
C PRO A 35 -11.07 -8.40 17.11
N LYS A 36 -11.39 -7.55 18.09
CA LYS A 36 -11.97 -7.96 19.38
C LYS A 36 -13.49 -7.86 19.43
N ILE A 37 -14.09 -7.18 18.46
CA ILE A 37 -15.54 -6.99 18.36
C ILE A 37 -16.11 -8.19 17.61
N GLN A 38 -17.10 -8.84 18.21
CA GLN A 38 -17.71 -10.08 17.72
C GLN A 38 -19.02 -9.77 16.99
N THR A 39 -19.43 -10.69 16.12
CA THR A 39 -20.64 -10.53 15.29
C THR A 39 -21.94 -10.55 16.11
N ASP A 40 -21.89 -11.05 17.35
CA ASP A 40 -23.01 -11.07 18.30
C ASP A 40 -23.15 -9.76 19.10
N ASP A 41 -22.31 -8.75 18.82
CA ASP A 41 -22.41 -7.44 19.46
C ASP A 41 -23.69 -6.70 19.00
N SER A 42 -24.23 -5.82 19.86
CA SER A 42 -25.57 -5.24 19.67
C SER A 42 -25.72 -4.43 18.38
N GLU A 43 -26.95 -4.43 17.81
CA GLU A 43 -27.31 -3.55 16.67
C GLU A 43 -26.98 -2.07 16.95
N ASP A 44 -27.04 -1.65 18.22
CA ASP A 44 -26.64 -0.31 18.65
C ASP A 44 -25.14 -0.02 18.42
N LEU A 45 -24.27 -1.02 18.62
CA LEU A 45 -22.84 -0.88 18.36
C LEU A 45 -22.57 -0.75 16.86
N LEU A 46 -23.21 -1.58 16.03
CA LEU A 46 -23.09 -1.51 14.57
C LEU A 46 -23.57 -0.15 14.04
N SER A 47 -24.70 0.34 14.55
CA SER A 47 -25.23 1.65 14.22
C SER A 47 -24.26 2.76 14.62
N SER A 48 -23.67 2.67 15.82
CA SER A 48 -22.69 3.65 16.31
C SER A 48 -21.41 3.66 15.47
N ILE A 49 -20.91 2.49 15.07
CA ILE A 49 -19.72 2.36 14.20
C ILE A 49 -20.01 2.96 12.81
N THR A 50 -21.20 2.68 12.26
CA THR A 50 -21.59 3.21 10.95
C THR A 50 -21.67 4.74 10.97
N VAL A 51 -22.33 5.30 11.99
CA VAL A 51 -22.39 6.77 12.19
C VAL A 51 -20.99 7.36 12.37
N PHE A 52 -20.13 6.70 13.17
CA PHE A 52 -18.76 7.15 13.38
C PHE A 52 -17.96 7.26 12.07
N PHE A 53 -18.05 6.27 11.19
CA PHE A 53 -17.36 6.32 9.89
C PHE A 53 -17.99 7.33 8.92
N GLN A 54 -19.31 7.51 8.96
CA GLN A 54 -19.98 8.55 8.19
C GLN A 54 -19.51 9.94 8.63
N ASP A 55 -19.47 10.21 9.93
CA ASP A 55 -18.98 11.48 10.46
C ASP A 55 -17.54 11.72 10.01
N MET A 56 -16.66 10.71 10.12
CA MET A 56 -15.27 10.86 9.67
C MET A 56 -15.17 11.24 8.20
N ARG A 57 -15.98 10.61 7.35
CA ARG A 57 -16.04 10.90 5.92
C ARG A 57 -16.51 12.32 5.65
N ASP A 58 -17.54 12.78 6.36
CA ASP A 58 -18.09 14.13 6.21
C ASP A 58 -17.09 15.23 6.60
N TYR A 59 -16.07 14.89 7.39
CA TYR A 59 -14.96 15.77 7.78
C TYR A 59 -13.65 15.51 7.01
N ASP A 60 -13.68 14.79 5.88
CA ASP A 60 -12.49 14.42 5.07
C ASP A 60 -11.39 13.72 5.88
N MET A 61 -11.77 12.95 6.91
CA MET A 61 -10.84 12.24 7.77
C MET A 61 -10.58 10.81 7.27
N PRO A 62 -9.31 10.32 7.27
CA PRO A 62 -8.99 8.95 6.87
C PRO A 62 -9.77 7.91 7.68
N GLN A 63 -10.50 7.03 7.01
CA GLN A 63 -11.43 6.07 7.61
C GLN A 63 -11.40 4.68 6.97
N LEU A 64 -10.97 4.56 5.71
CA LEU A 64 -11.09 3.33 4.92
C LEU A 64 -10.32 2.16 5.54
N GLU A 65 -9.16 2.42 6.14
CA GLU A 65 -8.39 1.38 6.85
C GLU A 65 -9.20 0.78 8.01
N ALA A 66 -9.90 1.62 8.76
CA ALA A 66 -10.76 1.17 9.84
C ALA A 66 -12.03 0.51 9.30
N GLU A 67 -12.74 1.10 8.33
CA GLU A 67 -13.94 0.49 7.72
C GLU A 67 -13.66 -0.94 7.24
N VAL A 68 -12.54 -1.15 6.52
CA VAL A 68 -12.09 -2.48 6.09
C VAL A 68 -11.91 -3.45 7.26
N ALA A 69 -11.33 -2.98 8.36
CA ALA A 69 -11.09 -3.83 9.53
C ALA A 69 -12.40 -4.32 10.20
N PHE A 70 -13.51 -3.64 9.94
CA PHE A 70 -14.85 -3.97 10.42
C PHE A 70 -15.70 -4.70 9.37
N LEU A 71 -15.14 -5.14 8.23
CA LEU A 71 -15.91 -5.82 7.17
C LEU A 71 -16.69 -7.05 7.64
N HIS A 72 -16.21 -7.77 8.66
CA HIS A 72 -16.92 -8.93 9.22
C HIS A 72 -18.25 -8.56 9.89
N LEU A 73 -18.40 -7.29 10.28
CA LEU A 73 -19.58 -6.70 10.91
C LEU A 73 -20.43 -5.92 9.91
N LEU A 74 -19.80 -5.32 8.90
CA LEU A 74 -20.45 -4.52 7.86
C LEU A 74 -20.89 -5.38 6.67
N GLN A 75 -21.51 -6.52 6.95
CA GLN A 75 -22.04 -7.41 5.93
C GLN A 75 -23.05 -6.64 5.08
N ASN A 76 -22.90 -6.68 3.75
CA ASN A 76 -23.61 -5.88 2.74
C ASN A 76 -23.04 -4.49 2.39
N GLN A 77 -21.99 -4.00 3.06
CA GLN A 77 -21.30 -2.75 2.67
C GLN A 77 -20.03 -2.99 1.85
N GLU A 78 -19.67 -4.26 1.60
CA GLU A 78 -18.44 -4.65 0.90
C GLU A 78 -18.27 -3.91 -0.44
N GLU A 79 -19.30 -3.91 -1.29
CA GLU A 79 -19.25 -3.26 -2.60
C GLU A 79 -19.04 -1.75 -2.47
N SER A 80 -19.80 -1.10 -1.57
CA SER A 80 -19.63 0.33 -1.31
C SER A 80 -18.23 0.69 -0.78
N ILE A 81 -17.64 -0.15 0.08
CA ILE A 81 -16.28 0.07 0.60
C ILE A 81 -15.26 -0.06 -0.53
N PHE A 82 -15.42 -1.02 -1.44
CA PHE A 82 -14.53 -1.17 -2.59
C PHE A 82 -14.63 0.01 -3.55
N ASP A 83 -15.83 0.47 -3.86
CA ASP A 83 -16.05 1.66 -4.70
C ASP A 83 -15.32 2.88 -4.10
N GLN A 84 -15.45 3.07 -2.78
CA GLN A 84 -14.76 4.16 -2.08
C GLN A 84 -13.24 4.02 -2.12
N ILE A 85 -12.69 2.81 -2.03
CA ILE A 85 -11.25 2.58 -2.18
C ILE A 85 -10.80 2.98 -3.58
N GLU A 86 -11.53 2.57 -4.62
CA GLU A 86 -11.22 2.95 -6.01
C GLU A 86 -11.25 4.46 -6.21
N ASP A 87 -12.32 5.13 -5.76
CA ASP A 87 -12.47 6.58 -5.82
C ASP A 87 -11.35 7.31 -5.06
N ALA A 88 -11.01 6.83 -3.87
CA ALA A 88 -9.96 7.41 -3.04
C ALA A 88 -8.57 7.27 -3.68
N LEU A 89 -8.30 6.16 -4.40
CA LEU A 89 -7.06 6.01 -5.16
C LEU A 89 -6.99 7.01 -6.33
N LEU A 90 -8.12 7.32 -6.96
CA LEU A 90 -8.22 8.26 -8.09
C LEU A 90 -8.18 9.74 -7.67
N SER A 91 -8.36 10.05 -6.39
CA SER A 91 -8.30 11.41 -5.83
C SER A 91 -7.02 12.17 -6.21
N ASP A 92 -6.95 13.49 -6.04
CA ASP A 92 -5.66 14.22 -6.09
C ASP A 92 -5.01 14.34 -4.70
N SER A 93 -5.77 14.03 -3.65
CA SER A 93 -5.30 14.13 -2.28
C SER A 93 -4.36 12.99 -1.90
N THR A 94 -3.14 13.34 -1.46
CA THR A 94 -2.15 12.36 -1.02
C THR A 94 -2.59 11.61 0.24
N HIS A 95 -3.31 12.26 1.17
CA HIS A 95 -3.76 11.59 2.39
C HIS A 95 -4.92 10.62 2.11
N ILE A 96 -5.83 10.96 1.20
CA ILE A 96 -6.93 10.07 0.78
C ILE A 96 -6.37 8.82 0.06
N LYS A 97 -5.44 9.00 -0.88
CA LYS A 97 -4.74 7.86 -1.52
C LYS A 97 -4.04 6.96 -0.52
N ARG A 98 -3.35 7.58 0.45
CA ARG A 98 -2.62 6.83 1.47
C ARG A 98 -3.56 6.00 2.34
N ASP A 99 -4.73 6.53 2.66
CA ASP A 99 -5.75 5.80 3.41
C ASP A 99 -6.29 4.60 2.62
N ALA A 100 -6.60 4.78 1.33
CA ALA A 100 -7.01 3.68 0.46
C ALA A 100 -5.95 2.58 0.32
N LEU A 101 -4.67 2.94 0.22
CA LEU A 101 -3.58 1.95 0.18
C LEU A 101 -3.38 1.25 1.53
N ARG A 102 -3.65 1.93 2.65
CA ARG A 102 -3.68 1.30 3.98
C ARG A 102 -4.87 0.34 4.11
N ALA A 103 -6.03 0.71 3.59
CA ALA A 103 -7.20 -0.17 3.51
C ALA A 103 -6.91 -1.44 2.70
N LEU A 104 -6.29 -1.33 1.52
CA LEU A 104 -5.82 -2.48 0.75
C LEU A 104 -4.80 -3.32 1.53
N SER A 105 -3.84 -2.67 2.19
CA SER A 105 -2.86 -3.38 3.04
C SER A 105 -3.56 -4.16 4.15
N ARG A 106 -4.61 -3.57 4.75
CA ARG A 106 -5.39 -4.19 5.82
C ARG A 106 -6.19 -5.38 5.30
N LEU A 107 -6.83 -5.26 4.13
CA LEU A 107 -7.53 -6.37 3.48
C LEU A 107 -6.60 -7.59 3.33
N PHE A 108 -5.37 -7.37 2.86
CA PHE A 108 -4.42 -8.49 2.72
C PHE A 108 -3.88 -9.05 4.03
N GLN A 109 -4.14 -8.42 5.18
CA GLN A 109 -3.80 -8.94 6.51
C GLN A 109 -4.98 -9.66 7.19
N LEU A 110 -6.21 -9.41 6.73
CA LEU A 110 -7.38 -10.11 7.22
C LEU A 110 -7.42 -11.54 6.69
N THR A 111 -8.10 -12.41 7.44
CA THR A 111 -8.35 -13.80 7.04
C THR A 111 -9.78 -13.88 6.54
N PHE A 112 -9.98 -14.47 5.37
CA PHE A 112 -11.30 -14.68 4.80
C PHE A 112 -11.54 -16.16 4.54
N ASP A 113 -12.80 -16.55 4.53
CA ASP A 113 -13.20 -17.89 4.13
C ASP A 113 -12.76 -18.16 2.69
N GLY A 114 -12.47 -19.43 2.37
CA GLY A 114 -11.95 -19.84 1.06
C GLY A 114 -12.89 -19.54 -0.12
N ASN A 115 -14.16 -19.24 0.15
CA ASN A 115 -15.16 -18.85 -0.87
C ASN A 115 -15.30 -17.32 -1.03
N SER A 116 -14.59 -16.52 -0.22
CA SER A 116 -14.69 -15.07 -0.27
C SER A 116 -14.09 -14.51 -1.56
N SER A 117 -14.83 -13.61 -2.21
CA SER A 117 -14.35 -12.88 -3.41
C SER A 117 -13.48 -11.67 -3.06
N ILE A 118 -13.41 -11.29 -1.77
CA ILE A 118 -12.76 -10.07 -1.28
C ILE A 118 -11.27 -10.02 -1.69
N PRO A 119 -10.45 -11.07 -1.50
CA PRO A 119 -9.06 -11.03 -1.93
C PRO A 119 -8.90 -10.80 -3.43
N CYS A 120 -9.76 -11.39 -4.26
CA CYS A 120 -9.70 -11.24 -5.71
C CYS A 120 -10.04 -9.80 -6.15
N LYS A 121 -11.04 -9.18 -5.53
CA LYS A 121 -11.37 -7.76 -5.75
C LYS A 121 -10.21 -6.84 -5.34
N ALA A 122 -9.66 -7.05 -4.15
CA ALA A 122 -8.51 -6.29 -3.66
C ALA A 122 -7.28 -6.40 -4.60
N ILE A 123 -7.03 -7.60 -5.13
CA ILE A 123 -5.96 -7.83 -6.13
C ILE A 123 -6.21 -7.05 -7.40
N SER A 124 -7.46 -7.01 -7.86
CA SER A 124 -7.84 -6.31 -9.10
C SER A 124 -7.60 -4.80 -8.96
N ILE A 125 -7.96 -4.22 -7.81
CA ILE A 125 -7.71 -2.80 -7.51
C ILE A 125 -6.21 -2.52 -7.42
N LEU A 126 -5.46 -3.33 -6.67
CA LEU A 126 -4.01 -3.17 -6.52
C LEU A 126 -3.29 -3.28 -7.87
N GLU A 127 -3.69 -4.26 -8.69
CA GLU A 127 -3.19 -4.46 -10.04
C GLU A 127 -3.37 -3.17 -10.87
N GLN A 128 -4.59 -2.65 -10.90
CA GLN A 128 -4.89 -1.43 -11.65
C GLN A 128 -4.04 -0.28 -11.13
N TYR A 129 -4.02 -0.04 -9.82
CA TYR A 129 -3.23 1.03 -9.22
C TYR A 129 -1.75 1.00 -9.62
N ILE A 130 -1.11 -0.18 -9.53
CA ILE A 130 0.28 -0.37 -9.95
C ILE A 130 0.48 -0.03 -11.43
N ALA A 131 -0.52 -0.27 -12.27
CA ALA A 131 -0.46 0.03 -13.70
C ALA A 131 -0.32 1.52 -14.01
N TRP A 132 -1.04 2.37 -13.27
CA TRP A 132 -1.27 3.76 -13.65
C TRP A 132 -0.68 4.77 -12.68
N CYS A 133 -0.36 4.38 -11.44
CA CYS A 133 0.21 5.32 -10.47
C CYS A 133 1.55 5.91 -10.97
N SER A 134 1.85 7.12 -10.52
CA SER A 134 3.12 7.79 -10.78
C SER A 134 4.28 7.03 -10.14
N THR A 135 5.49 7.24 -10.67
CA THR A 135 6.70 6.66 -10.09
C THR A 135 6.91 7.16 -8.64
N SER A 136 6.57 8.41 -8.33
CA SER A 136 6.64 8.95 -6.96
C SER A 136 5.73 8.24 -5.96
N SER A 137 4.57 7.73 -6.40
CA SER A 137 3.57 7.09 -5.52
C SER A 137 3.72 5.56 -5.43
N ILE A 138 4.59 4.95 -6.26
CA ILE A 138 4.70 3.49 -6.36
C ILE A 138 5.16 2.82 -5.06
N THR A 139 5.91 3.54 -4.22
CA THR A 139 6.48 3.03 -2.96
C THR A 139 5.42 2.44 -2.05
N SER A 140 4.25 3.08 -1.98
CA SER A 140 3.13 2.66 -1.14
C SER A 140 2.36 1.47 -1.72
N ALA A 141 2.32 1.32 -3.05
CA ALA A 141 1.77 0.12 -3.67
C ALA A 141 2.73 -1.07 -3.52
N PHE A 142 4.03 -0.82 -3.67
CA PHE A 142 5.08 -1.83 -3.50
C PHE A 142 5.17 -2.37 -2.08
N SER A 143 4.79 -1.60 -1.04
CA SER A 143 4.71 -2.14 0.32
C SER A 143 3.61 -3.20 0.49
N ILE A 144 2.65 -3.27 -0.43
CA ILE A 144 1.53 -4.24 -0.38
C ILE A 144 1.92 -5.58 -1.00
N ILE A 145 2.79 -5.58 -2.01
CA ILE A 145 3.20 -6.81 -2.72
C ILE A 145 3.75 -7.90 -1.77
N PRO A 146 4.64 -7.61 -0.80
CA PRO A 146 5.08 -8.61 0.17
C PRO A 146 3.95 -9.24 0.99
N LEU A 147 2.87 -8.49 1.28
CA LEU A 147 1.69 -9.02 1.98
C LEU A 147 0.94 -10.01 1.08
N VAL A 148 0.76 -9.67 -0.20
CA VAL A 148 0.14 -10.57 -1.18
C VAL A 148 0.95 -11.86 -1.34
N LEU A 149 2.28 -11.75 -1.51
CA LEU A 149 3.15 -12.92 -1.65
C LEU A 149 3.12 -13.84 -0.43
N LYS A 150 2.95 -13.27 0.77
CA LYS A 150 2.89 -14.00 2.04
C LYS A 150 1.53 -14.65 2.26
N ASN A 151 0.45 -13.87 2.18
CA ASN A 151 -0.87 -14.29 2.65
C ASN A 151 -1.74 -14.87 1.52
N TYR A 152 -1.47 -14.48 0.26
CA TYR A 152 -2.25 -14.89 -0.91
C TYR A 152 -1.34 -15.27 -2.10
N PRO A 153 -0.35 -16.17 -1.91
CA PRO A 153 0.66 -16.47 -2.93
C PRO A 153 0.07 -16.95 -4.27
N ASN A 154 -1.06 -17.66 -4.24
CA ASN A 154 -1.75 -18.15 -5.45
C ASN A 154 -2.39 -17.03 -6.27
N LEU A 155 -2.72 -15.90 -5.64
CA LEU A 155 -3.29 -14.73 -6.30
C LEU A 155 -2.23 -13.82 -6.93
N PHE A 156 -0.95 -14.00 -6.58
CA PHE A 156 0.15 -13.34 -7.29
C PHE A 156 0.44 -14.08 -8.60
N SER A 157 -0.42 -13.87 -9.60
CA SER A 157 -0.30 -14.49 -10.91
C SER A 157 -0.82 -13.56 -12.01
N GLY A 158 -0.56 -13.95 -13.27
CA GLY A 158 -1.15 -13.32 -14.44
C GLY A 158 -0.86 -11.82 -14.52
N ALA A 159 -1.90 -11.01 -14.33
CA ALA A 159 -1.82 -9.57 -14.57
C ALA A 159 -1.14 -8.80 -13.44
N LEU A 160 -1.37 -9.13 -12.17
CA LEU A 160 -0.67 -8.50 -11.04
C LEU A 160 0.85 -8.75 -11.10
N GLU A 161 1.24 -10.00 -11.36
CA GLU A 161 2.64 -10.40 -11.53
C GLU A 161 3.30 -9.58 -12.64
N ARG A 162 2.71 -9.58 -13.84
CA ARG A 162 3.22 -8.83 -14.99
C ARG A 162 3.34 -7.33 -14.73
N ARG A 163 2.34 -6.70 -14.10
CA ARG A 163 2.39 -5.26 -13.81
C ARG A 163 3.43 -4.92 -12.77
N THR A 164 3.60 -5.75 -11.75
CA THR A 164 4.66 -5.61 -10.74
C THR A 164 6.03 -5.66 -11.41
N LEU A 165 6.29 -6.67 -12.26
CA LEU A 165 7.56 -6.80 -12.99
C LEU A 165 7.80 -5.61 -13.94
N ASN A 166 6.79 -5.18 -14.69
CA ASN A 166 6.90 -4.01 -15.56
C ASN A 166 7.19 -2.72 -14.77
N ARG A 167 6.61 -2.56 -13.58
CA ARG A 167 6.91 -1.43 -12.71
C ARG A 167 8.30 -1.52 -12.08
N LEU A 168 8.81 -2.71 -11.76
CA LEU A 168 10.21 -2.89 -11.39
C LEU A 168 11.16 -2.48 -12.52
N THR A 169 10.84 -2.81 -13.77
CA THR A 169 11.63 -2.37 -14.93
C THR A 169 11.66 -0.85 -15.04
N ARG A 170 10.49 -0.22 -14.92
CA ARG A 170 10.39 1.24 -15.00
C ARG A 170 11.13 1.93 -13.86
N THR A 171 10.91 1.50 -12.62
CA THR A 171 11.56 2.11 -11.44
C THR A 171 13.08 1.98 -11.47
N LEU A 172 13.62 0.88 -12.00
CA LEU A 172 15.07 0.70 -12.14
C LEU A 172 15.69 1.76 -13.07
N ARG A 173 15.01 2.06 -14.18
CA ARG A 173 15.42 3.09 -15.14
C ARG A 173 15.16 4.50 -14.62
N ASP A 174 13.99 4.75 -14.04
CA ASP A 174 13.58 6.09 -13.60
C ASP A 174 14.42 6.58 -12.39
N THR A 175 15.08 5.67 -11.66
CA THR A 175 15.93 5.97 -10.48
C THR A 175 17.43 5.74 -10.72
N SER A 176 17.88 5.50 -11.95
CA SER A 176 19.31 5.32 -12.23
C SER A 176 20.07 6.64 -12.03
N HIS A 177 21.28 6.57 -11.49
CA HIS A 177 22.12 7.75 -11.19
C HIS A 177 22.36 8.65 -12.41
N ASP A 178 22.42 8.08 -13.62
CA ASP A 178 22.70 8.82 -14.86
C ASP A 178 21.44 9.39 -15.53
N ASN A 179 20.24 9.20 -14.95
CA ASN A 179 19.01 9.64 -15.57
C ASN A 179 18.70 11.11 -15.23
N SER A 180 19.33 12.02 -15.97
CA SER A 180 19.09 13.47 -15.88
C SER A 180 17.67 13.89 -16.30
N ALA A 181 16.87 12.98 -16.85
CA ALA A 181 15.47 13.22 -17.24
C ALA A 181 14.47 12.82 -16.14
N SER A 182 14.94 12.33 -14.98
CA SER A 182 14.06 12.01 -13.86
C SER A 182 13.60 13.27 -13.15
N ASN A 183 12.30 13.41 -12.95
CA ASN A 183 11.71 14.47 -12.12
C ASN A 183 11.75 14.14 -10.62
N LEU A 184 12.39 13.02 -10.23
CA LEU A 184 12.49 12.60 -8.84
C LEU A 184 13.62 13.35 -8.15
N ASN A 185 13.35 13.84 -6.95
CA ASN A 185 14.43 14.30 -6.07
C ASN A 185 15.21 13.10 -5.50
N PHE A 186 16.32 13.40 -4.82
CA PHE A 186 17.19 12.38 -4.24
C PHE A 186 16.45 11.44 -3.27
N ASP A 187 15.67 12.01 -2.34
CA ASP A 187 14.96 11.25 -1.31
C ASP A 187 13.89 10.34 -1.91
N GLU A 188 13.15 10.84 -2.90
CA GLU A 188 12.17 10.07 -3.66
C GLU A 188 12.84 8.91 -4.40
N SER A 189 13.95 9.18 -5.10
CA SER A 189 14.72 8.18 -5.83
C SER A 189 15.21 7.08 -4.88
N LEU A 190 15.83 7.46 -3.76
CA LEU A 190 16.32 6.53 -2.74
C LEU A 190 15.17 5.69 -2.16
N ALA A 191 14.05 6.31 -1.80
CA ALA A 191 12.89 5.60 -1.26
C ALA A 191 12.33 4.59 -2.27
N ILE A 192 12.24 4.95 -3.55
CA ILE A 192 11.80 4.05 -4.63
C ILE A 192 12.80 2.90 -4.81
N ARG A 193 14.11 3.17 -4.85
CA ARG A 193 15.13 2.13 -4.97
C ARG A 193 15.07 1.16 -3.80
N HIS A 194 15.00 1.67 -2.58
CA HIS A 194 14.89 0.86 -1.37
C HIS A 194 13.66 -0.06 -1.41
N ARG A 195 12.48 0.48 -1.73
CA ARG A 195 11.24 -0.31 -1.82
C ARG A 195 11.26 -1.30 -2.98
N SER A 196 11.72 -0.89 -4.16
CA SER A 196 11.78 -1.74 -5.36
C SER A 196 12.76 -2.90 -5.17
N SER A 197 13.93 -2.64 -4.59
CA SER A 197 14.92 -3.64 -4.19
C SER A 197 14.32 -4.66 -3.21
N GLY A 198 13.60 -4.19 -2.19
CA GLY A 198 12.90 -5.05 -1.24
C GLY A 198 11.84 -5.94 -1.91
N VAL A 199 11.03 -5.41 -2.83
CA VAL A 199 10.07 -6.21 -3.61
C VAL A 199 10.78 -7.22 -4.50
N ALA A 200 11.82 -6.82 -5.21
CA ALA A 200 12.60 -7.71 -6.08
C ALA A 200 13.22 -8.86 -5.27
N MET A 201 13.76 -8.61 -4.08
CA MET A 201 14.24 -9.66 -3.18
C MET A 201 13.13 -10.63 -2.78
N ARG A 202 11.93 -10.12 -2.42
CA ARG A 202 10.79 -10.98 -2.07
C ARG A 202 10.31 -11.83 -3.26
N LEU A 203 10.34 -11.27 -4.47
CA LEU A 203 10.05 -12.01 -5.69
C LEU A 203 11.10 -13.07 -5.98
N TRP A 204 12.39 -12.76 -5.80
CA TRP A 204 13.47 -13.74 -5.93
C TRP A 204 13.18 -14.97 -5.06
N ASN A 205 12.85 -14.76 -3.79
CA ASN A 205 12.51 -15.83 -2.86
C ASN A 205 11.24 -16.58 -3.29
N PHE A 206 10.19 -15.86 -3.68
CA PHE A 206 8.93 -16.45 -4.15
C PHE A 206 9.13 -17.39 -5.35
N TYR A 207 9.83 -16.94 -6.40
CA TYR A 207 10.10 -17.78 -7.58
C TYR A 207 11.03 -18.95 -7.23
N SER A 208 12.06 -18.72 -6.41
CA SER A 208 13.01 -19.75 -6.00
C SER A 208 12.33 -20.87 -5.21
N LEU A 209 11.48 -20.52 -4.24
CA LEU A 209 10.71 -21.47 -3.43
C LEU A 209 9.77 -22.32 -4.30
N GLN A 210 9.15 -21.70 -5.30
CA GLN A 210 8.28 -22.40 -6.26
C GLN A 210 9.06 -23.17 -7.35
N LYS A 211 10.40 -23.15 -7.33
CA LYS A 211 11.26 -23.74 -8.37
C LYS A 211 10.94 -23.22 -9.78
N ARG A 212 10.50 -21.97 -9.87
CA ARG A 212 10.23 -21.25 -11.13
C ARG A 212 11.47 -20.47 -11.54
N SER A 213 11.61 -20.22 -12.85
CA SER A 213 12.64 -19.30 -13.35
C SER A 213 12.43 -17.91 -12.77
N VAL A 214 13.49 -17.32 -12.24
CA VAL A 214 13.47 -15.93 -11.78
C VAL A 214 13.38 -15.00 -13.01
N PRO A 215 12.47 -14.01 -13.04
CA PRO A 215 12.38 -13.08 -14.14
C PRO A 215 13.64 -12.19 -14.27
N PRO A 216 14.09 -11.86 -15.50
CA PRO A 216 15.33 -11.08 -15.70
C PRO A 216 15.37 -9.75 -14.94
N ILE A 217 14.24 -9.07 -14.81
CA ILE A 217 14.20 -7.79 -14.08
C ILE A 217 14.52 -7.95 -12.59
N VAL A 218 14.15 -9.09 -11.98
CA VAL A 218 14.48 -9.38 -10.58
C VAL A 218 15.99 -9.61 -10.43
N GLU A 219 16.62 -10.27 -11.41
CA GLU A 219 18.07 -10.44 -11.46
C GLU A 219 18.79 -9.10 -11.67
N SER A 220 18.28 -8.24 -12.55
CA SER A 220 18.81 -6.89 -12.77
C SER A 220 18.78 -6.05 -11.50
N TRP A 221 17.66 -6.10 -10.75
CA TRP A 221 17.58 -5.44 -9.44
C TRP A 221 18.59 -6.01 -8.45
N ARG A 222 18.77 -7.34 -8.40
CA ARG A 222 19.78 -7.96 -7.55
C ARG A 222 21.20 -7.49 -7.89
N HIS A 223 21.54 -7.45 -9.18
CA HIS A 223 22.86 -7.03 -9.63
C HIS A 223 23.14 -5.56 -9.25
N GLN A 224 22.20 -4.67 -9.54
CA GLN A 224 22.29 -3.25 -9.22
C GLN A 224 22.34 -3.03 -7.70
N ALA A 225 21.47 -3.70 -6.96
CA ALA A 225 21.39 -3.58 -5.51
C ALA A 225 22.58 -4.22 -4.77
N LEU A 226 23.45 -5.00 -5.42
CA LEU A 226 24.68 -5.53 -4.81
C LEU A 226 25.92 -4.79 -5.31
N SER A 227 25.76 -3.75 -6.13
CA SER A 227 26.86 -2.91 -6.59
C SER A 227 27.53 -2.19 -5.40
N PRO A 228 28.86 -2.05 -5.38
CA PRO A 228 29.59 -1.23 -4.40
C PRO A 228 29.13 0.24 -4.38
N ASP A 229 28.65 0.74 -5.52
CA ASP A 229 28.24 2.14 -5.69
C ASP A 229 26.80 2.42 -5.18
N GLU A 230 26.06 1.37 -4.81
CA GLU A 230 24.69 1.49 -4.34
C GLU A 230 24.61 1.96 -2.87
N PHE A 231 23.47 2.51 -2.46
CA PHE A 231 23.22 2.82 -1.06
C PHE A 231 23.16 1.57 -0.18
N SER A 232 23.78 1.63 0.99
CA SER A 232 23.79 0.50 1.95
C SER A 232 22.39 0.05 2.32
N GLU A 233 21.43 0.96 2.48
CA GLU A 233 20.02 0.65 2.79
C GLU A 233 19.36 -0.20 1.69
N VAL A 234 19.68 0.07 0.42
CA VAL A 234 19.19 -0.68 -0.74
C VAL A 234 19.87 -2.05 -0.80
N ARG A 235 21.18 -2.11 -0.54
CA ARG A 235 21.93 -3.39 -0.47
C ARG A 235 21.45 -4.28 0.65
N ASN A 236 21.15 -3.70 1.81
CA ASN A 236 20.73 -4.42 3.01
C ASN A 236 19.43 -5.19 2.79
N GLN A 237 18.59 -4.79 1.82
CA GLN A 237 17.43 -5.58 1.41
C GLN A 237 17.81 -7.00 0.95
N TRP A 238 18.99 -7.18 0.35
CA TRP A 238 19.47 -8.48 -0.14
C TRP A 238 20.41 -9.19 0.82
N VAL A 239 21.22 -8.44 1.58
CA VAL A 239 22.18 -9.01 2.54
C VAL A 239 21.47 -9.50 3.80
N ASN A 240 20.55 -8.68 4.33
CA ASN A 240 19.79 -8.96 5.55
C ASN A 240 18.35 -9.40 5.23
N GLY A 241 18.01 -9.51 3.94
CA GLY A 241 16.72 -10.03 3.50
C GLY A 241 16.63 -11.49 3.91
N GLU A 242 16.12 -11.74 5.12
CA GLU A 242 15.98 -13.08 5.68
C GLU A 242 15.33 -13.99 4.64
N ILE A 243 15.98 -15.13 4.41
CA ILE A 243 15.34 -16.35 3.90
C ILE A 243 14.38 -16.80 5.01
N ASN A 244 13.34 -16.01 5.29
CA ASN A 244 12.21 -16.49 6.06
C ASN A 244 11.51 -17.48 5.15
N VAL A 245 11.97 -18.72 5.25
CA VAL A 245 11.24 -19.92 4.88
C VAL A 245 9.86 -19.75 5.51
N PHE A 246 8.88 -19.37 4.70
CA PHE A 246 7.51 -19.23 5.18
C PHE A 246 7.08 -20.59 5.76
N PRO A 247 6.62 -20.68 7.02
CA PRO A 247 5.89 -21.85 7.48
C PRO A 247 4.58 -21.99 6.69
#